data_AF-A0A5Z3UCP4-F1
#
_entry.id   AF-A0A5Z3UCP4-F1
#
_cell.length_a   1.000
_cell.length_b   1.000
_cell.length_c   1.000
_cell.angle_alpha   90.00
_cell.angle_beta   90.00
_cell.angle_gamma   90.00
#
_symmetry.space_group_name_H-M   'P 1'
#
loop_
_entity.id
_entity.type
_entity.pdbx_description
1 polymer ?
#
loop_
_entity_poly.entity_id
_entity_poly.type
_entity_poly.pdbx_seq_one_letter_code
_entity_poly.pdbx_strand_id
1 'polypeptide(L)'
;KKLLRYGVELYELKPTREHETAVHDRGLTGNSGSSLHAKTFSIDGSKVFIGSLNFDPRSTLLNTEMGFVIESETLATLIHKRFTQSQRDAAWQLRLDRWGRINWIDRQQEEEKVLKKEPATRFWQRVLVRLAAILPVEWLL
;
A
#
# COMPACT_ATOMS: atom_id res chain seq x y z
N LYS A 1 -5.47 -9.13 7.24
CA LYS A 1 -4.96 -10.01 8.34
C LYS A 1 -4.36 -11.32 7.85
N LYS A 2 -5.00 -12.08 6.95
CA LYS A 2 -4.49 -13.37 6.45
C LYS A 2 -3.05 -13.27 5.92
N LEU A 3 -2.78 -12.27 5.07
CA LEU A 3 -1.43 -12.01 4.51
C LEU A 3 -0.34 -11.91 5.59
N LEU A 4 -0.51 -11.03 6.57
CA LEU A 4 0.45 -10.89 7.69
C LEU A 4 0.65 -12.20 8.47
N ARG A 5 -0.39 -13.04 8.62
CA ARG A 5 -0.26 -14.35 9.29
C ARG A 5 0.55 -15.35 8.48
N TYR A 6 0.58 -15.21 7.16
CA TYR A 6 1.35 -16.05 6.25
C TYR A 6 2.76 -15.51 5.97
N GLY A 7 3.24 -14.55 6.77
CA GLY A 7 4.59 -14.00 6.64
C GLY A 7 4.76 -12.94 5.57
N VAL A 8 3.65 -12.48 4.94
CA VAL A 8 3.72 -11.35 4.02
C VAL A 8 4.01 -10.08 4.80
N GLU A 9 5.06 -9.36 4.42
CA GLU A 9 5.33 -8.02 4.93
C GLU A 9 4.51 -6.98 4.18
N LEU A 10 3.81 -6.13 4.92
CA LEU A 10 2.98 -5.06 4.34
C LEU A 10 3.49 -3.70 4.82
N TYR A 11 3.55 -2.77 3.88
CA TYR A 11 3.99 -1.39 4.11
C TYR A 11 2.93 -0.44 3.56
N GLU A 12 2.51 0.51 4.38
CA GLU A 12 1.51 1.53 4.04
C GLU A 12 2.19 2.89 3.96
N LEU A 13 2.08 3.58 2.83
CA LEU A 13 2.74 4.87 2.67
C LEU A 13 2.17 5.94 3.59
N LYS A 14 3.08 6.72 4.18
CA LYS A 14 2.73 7.91 4.95
C LYS A 14 2.24 9.00 3.99
N PRO A 15 1.32 9.87 4.43
CA PRO A 15 1.00 11.08 3.69
C PRO A 15 2.27 11.92 3.48
N THR A 16 2.60 12.21 2.23
CA THR A 16 3.63 13.17 1.83
C THR A 16 3.16 14.56 2.26
N ARG A 17 3.96 15.24 3.09
CA ARG A 17 3.66 16.61 3.57
C ARG A 17 4.10 17.71 2.60
N GLU A 18 4.70 17.35 1.48
CA GLU A 18 5.16 18.30 0.47
C GLU A 18 4.13 18.37 -0.66
N HIS A 19 3.63 19.59 -0.90
CA HIS A 19 2.58 20.01 -1.84
C HIS A 19 1.14 20.06 -1.26
N GLU A 20 0.91 21.04 -0.38
CA GLU A 20 -0.42 21.60 -0.08
C GLU A 20 -1.09 22.33 -1.27
N THR A 21 -0.65 22.13 -2.52
CA THR A 21 -1.12 22.88 -3.70
C THR A 21 -1.61 22.03 -4.87
N ALA A 22 -2.02 20.77 -4.64
CA ALA A 22 -2.80 20.04 -5.64
C ALA A 22 -4.29 20.37 -5.46
N VAL A 23 -4.92 20.88 -6.53
CA VAL A 23 -6.33 21.27 -6.60
C VAL A 23 -7.21 20.20 -5.93
N HIS A 24 -7.92 20.62 -4.88
CA HIS A 24 -8.88 19.80 -4.16
C HIS A 24 -10.00 19.32 -5.11
N ASP A 25 -9.95 18.06 -5.53
CA ASP A 25 -11.12 17.43 -6.11
C ASP A 25 -12.09 17.10 -4.99
N ARG A 26 -13.27 17.75 -4.99
CA ARG A 26 -14.35 17.56 -4.02
C ARG A 26 -15.19 16.31 -4.32
N GLY A 27 -14.62 15.34 -5.03
CA GLY A 27 -15.25 14.06 -5.35
C GLY A 27 -15.23 13.07 -4.18
N LEU A 28 -16.03 12.01 -4.31
CA LEU A 28 -16.11 10.86 -3.39
C LEU A 28 -14.78 10.06 -3.28
N THR A 29 -13.75 10.44 -4.04
CA THR A 29 -12.46 9.78 -4.11
C THR A 29 -11.52 10.35 -3.04
N GLY A 30 -11.07 9.48 -2.15
CA GLY A 30 -10.33 9.82 -0.94
C GLY A 30 -9.13 10.75 -1.11
N ASN A 31 -8.87 11.46 -0.01
CA ASN A 31 -7.77 12.40 0.20
C ASN A 31 -6.40 11.67 0.04
N SER A 32 -5.87 11.63 -1.17
CA SER A 32 -4.64 10.88 -1.51
C SER A 32 -3.41 11.67 -1.11
N GLY A 33 -3.10 11.71 0.19
CA GLY A 33 -1.91 12.35 0.73
C GLY A 33 -0.59 11.74 0.25
N SER A 34 -0.62 10.62 -0.49
CA SER A 34 0.53 10.05 -1.20
C SER A 34 -0.02 9.34 -2.45
N SER A 35 0.30 9.82 -3.65
CA SER A 35 -0.18 9.25 -4.91
C SER A 35 0.81 8.20 -5.44
N LEU A 36 0.88 7.04 -4.78
CA LEU A 36 1.63 5.91 -5.33
C LEU A 36 0.81 5.23 -6.42
N HIS A 37 1.07 5.62 -7.68
CA HIS A 37 0.45 5.03 -8.86
C HIS A 37 1.26 3.88 -9.47
N ALA A 38 2.36 3.47 -8.83
CA ALA A 38 3.20 2.38 -9.32
C ALA A 38 2.47 1.03 -9.21
N LYS A 39 2.35 0.34 -10.34
CA LYS A 39 1.79 -1.01 -10.46
C LYS A 39 2.88 -1.93 -11.00
N THR A 40 3.87 -2.10 -10.14
CA THR A 40 5.12 -2.77 -10.45
C THR A 40 5.38 -3.80 -9.39
N PHE A 41 5.76 -5.01 -9.81
CA PHE A 41 6.21 -6.05 -8.90
C PHE A 41 7.39 -6.79 -9.52
N SER A 42 8.29 -7.26 -8.66
CA SER A 42 9.43 -8.09 -9.05
C SER A 42 9.29 -9.47 -8.44
N ILE A 43 9.67 -10.51 -9.18
CA ILE A 43 9.60 -11.91 -8.76
C ILE A 43 11.01 -12.52 -8.81
N ASP A 44 11.38 -13.24 -7.75
CA ASP A 44 12.62 -14.01 -7.61
C ASP A 44 13.91 -13.25 -7.94
N GLY A 45 13.90 -11.92 -7.85
CA GLY A 45 15.06 -11.10 -8.17
C GLY A 45 15.47 -11.11 -9.64
N SER A 46 14.63 -11.62 -10.56
CA SER A 46 14.98 -11.77 -11.98
C SER A 46 13.91 -11.29 -12.96
N LYS A 47 12.64 -11.23 -12.55
CA LYS A 47 11.52 -10.80 -13.40
C LYS A 47 10.86 -9.57 -12.82
N VAL A 48 10.43 -8.68 -13.69
CA VAL A 48 9.73 -7.44 -13.34
C VAL A 48 8.50 -7.30 -14.21
N PHE A 49 7.38 -6.99 -13.58
CA PHE A 49 6.18 -6.54 -14.27
C PHE A 49 5.99 -5.04 -14.06
N ILE A 50 5.63 -4.33 -15.12
CA ILE A 50 5.18 -2.92 -15.08
C ILE A 50 3.96 -2.81 -15.98
N GLY A 51 2.84 -2.30 -15.45
CA GLY A 51 1.63 -2.17 -16.26
C GLY A 51 0.49 -1.42 -15.59
N SER A 52 -0.72 -1.62 -16.08
CA SER A 52 -1.96 -1.05 -15.54
C SER A 52 -2.67 -1.96 -14.53
N LEU A 53 -2.25 -3.23 -14.40
CA LEU A 53 -2.85 -4.23 -13.53
C LEU A 53 -2.69 -3.86 -12.04
N ASN A 54 -3.81 -3.67 -11.35
CA ASN A 54 -3.86 -3.70 -9.89
C ASN A 54 -4.14 -5.13 -9.39
N PHE A 55 -3.79 -5.41 -8.12
CA PHE A 55 -4.00 -6.73 -7.51
C PHE A 55 -5.41 -6.86 -6.91
N ASP A 56 -6.42 -6.83 -7.79
CA ASP A 56 -7.82 -6.89 -7.38
C ASP A 56 -8.74 -7.63 -8.37
N PRO A 57 -9.91 -8.11 -7.90
CA PRO A 57 -10.86 -8.84 -8.74
C PRO A 57 -11.33 -8.02 -9.95
N ARG A 58 -11.54 -6.71 -9.82
CA ARG A 58 -12.00 -5.88 -10.93
C ARG A 58 -11.00 -5.88 -12.09
N SER A 59 -9.73 -5.63 -11.80
CA SER A 59 -8.66 -5.51 -12.79
C SER A 59 -8.42 -6.84 -13.49
N THR A 60 -8.60 -7.96 -12.78
CA THR A 60 -8.43 -9.31 -13.33
C THR A 60 -9.65 -9.81 -14.13
N LEU A 61 -10.86 -9.38 -13.80
CA LEU A 61 -12.09 -9.92 -14.39
C LEU A 61 -12.77 -8.98 -15.40
N LEU A 62 -12.59 -7.67 -15.27
CA LEU A 62 -13.40 -6.67 -15.98
C LEU A 62 -12.57 -5.70 -16.81
N ASN A 63 -11.38 -5.30 -16.33
CA ASN A 63 -10.56 -4.35 -17.05
C ASN A 63 -9.74 -5.03 -18.16
N THR A 64 -9.47 -4.30 -19.24
CA THR A 64 -8.42 -4.66 -20.19
C THR A 64 -7.11 -4.07 -19.71
N GLU A 65 -6.21 -4.92 -19.22
CA GLU A 65 -4.93 -4.50 -18.65
C GLU A 65 -3.79 -4.67 -19.67
N MET A 66 -2.80 -3.79 -19.62
CA MET A 66 -1.59 -3.88 -20.45
C MET A 66 -0.35 -3.76 -19.55
N GLY A 67 0.71 -4.47 -19.90
CA GLY A 67 1.98 -4.36 -19.19
C GLY A 67 3.11 -5.07 -19.90
N PHE A 68 4.32 -4.81 -19.41
CA PHE A 68 5.53 -5.48 -19.84
C PHE A 68 5.99 -6.46 -18.76
N VAL A 69 6.38 -7.66 -19.20
CA VAL A 69 7.17 -8.58 -18.40
C VAL A 69 8.60 -8.47 -18.89
N ILE A 70 9.50 -8.08 -18.00
CA ILE A 70 10.91 -7.84 -18.29
C ILE A 70 11.74 -8.83 -17.49
N GLU A 71 12.50 -9.67 -18.18
CA GLU A 71 13.49 -10.56 -17.56
C GLU A 71 14.82 -9.80 -17.42
N SER A 72 15.11 -9.35 -16.20
CA SER A 72 16.31 -8.58 -15.89
C SER A 72 16.59 -8.61 -14.39
N GLU A 73 17.64 -9.31 -13.99
CA GLU A 73 18.14 -9.32 -12.60
C GLU A 73 18.54 -7.92 -12.13
N THR A 74 19.15 -7.13 -13.02
CA THR A 74 19.54 -5.75 -12.74
C THR A 74 18.33 -4.89 -12.37
N LEU A 75 17.24 -4.97 -13.17
CA LEU A 75 16.04 -4.18 -12.91
C LEU A 75 15.33 -4.65 -11.64
N ALA A 76 15.20 -5.97 -11.45
CA ALA A 76 14.58 -6.54 -10.26
C ALA A 76 15.34 -6.15 -8.98
N THR A 77 16.67 -6.21 -9.00
CA THR A 77 17.52 -5.78 -7.88
C THR A 77 17.38 -4.29 -7.61
N LEU A 78 17.30 -3.46 -8.65
CA LEU A 78 17.12 -2.01 -8.51
C LEU A 78 15.76 -1.69 -7.85
N ILE A 79 14.68 -2.34 -8.29
CA ILE A 79 13.34 -2.18 -7.71
C ILE A 79 13.34 -2.61 -6.25
N HIS A 80 13.89 -3.78 -5.94
CA HIS A 80 13.99 -4.28 -4.57
C HIS A 80 14.76 -3.30 -3.68
N LYS A 81 15.93 -2.83 -4.12
CA LYS A 81 16.73 -1.84 -3.37
C LYS A 81 15.97 -0.55 -3.15
N ARG A 82 15.29 -0.02 -4.17
CA ARG A 82 14.48 1.21 -4.07
C ARG A 82 13.34 1.05 -3.09
N PHE A 83 12.64 -0.07 -3.13
CA PHE A 83 11.55 -0.39 -2.21
C PHE A 83 12.05 -0.48 -0.76
N THR A 84 13.10 -1.26 -0.50
CA THR A 84 13.67 -1.42 0.85
C THR A 84 14.21 -0.10 1.43
N GLN A 85 14.76 0.77 0.58
CA GLN A 85 15.26 2.09 1.00
C GLN A 85 14.11 3.07 1.28
N SER A 86 13.07 3.11 0.44
CA SER A 86 11.97 4.08 0.60
C SER A 86 11.06 3.77 1.79
N GLN A 87 10.89 2.49 2.14
CA GLN A 87 9.98 2.07 3.22
C GLN A 87 10.31 2.67 4.59
N ARG A 88 11.61 2.83 4.92
CA ARG A 88 12.03 3.18 6.29
C ARG A 88 11.43 4.51 6.74
N ASP A 89 11.52 5.52 5.89
CA ASP A 89 11.06 6.86 6.25
C ASP A 89 9.65 7.15 5.73
N ALA A 90 9.29 6.59 4.56
CA ALA A 90 8.07 6.95 3.84
C ALA A 90 6.88 6.02 4.09
N ALA A 91 7.03 4.93 4.85
CA ALA A 91 5.95 3.98 5.11
C ALA A 91 5.85 3.57 6.58
N TRP A 92 4.66 3.16 7.00
CA TRP A 92 4.44 2.37 8.20
C TRP A 92 4.49 0.88 7.85
N GLN A 93 5.24 0.09 8.60
CA GLN A 93 5.19 -1.37 8.47
C GLN A 93 4.01 -1.91 9.30
N LEU A 94 3.18 -2.76 8.71
CA LEU A 94 2.07 -3.39 9.43
C LEU A 94 2.56 -4.67 10.11
N ARG A 95 2.27 -4.82 11.40
CA ARG A 95 2.54 -6.05 12.18
C ARG A 95 1.34 -6.50 12.98
N LEU A 96 1.28 -7.80 13.25
CA LEU A 96 0.31 -8.35 14.19
C LEU A 96 0.91 -8.38 15.60
N ASP A 97 0.14 -7.99 16.61
CA ASP A 97 0.49 -8.31 18.01
C ASP A 97 0.16 -9.76 18.37
N ARG A 98 0.51 -10.14 19.62
CA ARG A 98 0.21 -11.44 20.21
C ARG A 98 -1.28 -11.81 20.22
N TRP A 99 -2.18 -10.84 20.03
CA TRP A 99 -3.64 -11.04 19.98
C TRP A 99 -4.19 -10.96 18.56
N GLY A 100 -3.35 -10.86 17.53
CA GLY A 100 -3.76 -10.78 16.12
C GLY A 100 -4.39 -9.45 15.72
N ARG A 101 -4.08 -8.36 16.42
CA ARG A 101 -4.47 -6.98 16.05
C ARG A 101 -3.36 -6.34 15.23
N ILE A 102 -3.76 -5.54 14.23
CA ILE A 102 -2.82 -4.82 13.36
C ILE A 102 -2.30 -3.61 14.14
N ASN A 103 -0.98 -3.44 14.16
CA ASN A 103 -0.28 -2.25 14.61
C ASN A 103 0.55 -1.68 13.46
N TRP A 104 0.66 -0.36 13.41
CA TRP A 104 1.48 0.38 12.48
C TRP A 104 2.79 0.71 13.17
N ILE A 105 3.88 0.28 12.57
CA ILE A 105 5.23 0.46 13.09
C ILE A 105 5.88 1.61 12.33
N ASP A 106 6.21 2.68 13.05
CA ASP A 106 6.94 3.82 12.52
C ASP A 106 8.41 3.72 12.96
N ARG A 107 9.33 3.69 12.00
CA ARG A 107 10.78 3.56 12.23
C ARG A 107 11.46 4.86 11.86
N GLN A 108 11.47 5.83 12.78
CA GLN A 108 12.17 7.10 12.58
C GLN A 108 13.53 7.06 13.25
N GLN A 109 14.58 7.14 12.42
CA GLN A 109 16.00 7.36 12.73
C GLN A 109 16.70 6.42 13.75
N GLU A 110 16.02 5.84 14.73
CA GLU A 110 16.52 4.79 15.65
C GLU A 110 15.45 4.27 16.63
N GLU A 111 14.31 4.95 16.80
CA GLU A 111 13.23 4.51 17.69
C GLU A 111 12.07 3.86 16.90
N GLU A 112 11.63 2.68 17.37
CA GLU A 112 10.45 2.00 16.84
C GLU A 112 9.21 2.45 17.62
N LYS A 113 8.35 3.25 16.98
CA LYS A 113 7.07 3.69 17.57
C LYS A 113 5.93 2.80 17.10
N VAL A 114 5.28 2.12 18.05
CA VAL A 114 4.13 1.24 17.79
C VAL A 114 2.82 2.01 17.93
N LEU A 115 2.09 2.15 16.83
CA LEU A 115 0.78 2.80 16.78
C LEU A 115 -0.32 1.73 16.72
N LYS A 116 -1.16 1.68 17.77
CA LYS A 116 -2.27 0.72 17.91
C LYS A 116 -3.54 1.14 17.16
N LYS A 117 -3.53 2.34 16.61
CA LYS A 117 -4.64 2.95 15.88
C LYS A 117 -4.09 3.37 14.53
N GLU A 118 -4.88 3.17 13.48
CA GLU A 118 -4.58 3.63 12.14
C GLU A 118 -4.16 5.11 12.16
N PRO A 119 -2.91 5.42 11.76
CA PRO A 119 -2.39 6.78 11.79
C PRO A 119 -3.06 7.65 10.72
N ALA A 120 -2.94 8.97 10.87
CA ALA A 120 -3.51 9.95 9.94
C ALA A 120 -5.03 9.84 9.66
N THR A 121 -5.79 9.12 10.48
CA THR A 121 -7.26 8.99 10.35
C THR A 121 -8.03 9.63 11.50
N ARG A 122 -9.18 10.23 11.16
CA ARG A 122 -10.19 10.71 12.10
C ARG A 122 -11.11 9.56 12.52
N PHE A 123 -11.81 9.74 13.63
CA PHE A 123 -12.75 8.74 14.15
C PHE A 123 -13.81 8.33 13.11
N TRP A 124 -14.47 9.30 12.46
CA TRP A 124 -15.52 9.04 11.49
C TRP A 124 -15.03 8.32 10.23
N GLN A 125 -13.81 8.60 9.76
CA GLN A 125 -13.21 7.89 8.62
C GLN A 125 -13.12 6.38 8.90
N ARG A 126 -12.71 5.99 10.12
CA ARG A 126 -12.65 4.58 10.51
C ARG A 126 -14.02 3.93 10.66
N VAL A 127 -15.02 4.69 11.10
CA VAL A 127 -16.41 4.20 11.15
C VAL A 127 -16.92 3.94 9.73
N LEU A 128 -16.71 4.87 8.81
CA LEU A 128 -17.09 4.73 7.40
C LEU A 128 -16.40 3.53 6.74
N VAL A 129 -15.09 3.35 6.95
CA VAL A 129 -14.34 2.18 6.44
C VAL A 129 -14.95 0.86 6.96
N ARG A 130 -15.33 0.80 8.24
CA ARG A 130 -15.97 -0.40 8.80
C ARG A 130 -17.34 -0.68 8.21
N LEU A 131 -18.13 0.36 7.95
CA LEU A 131 -19.44 0.21 7.30
C LEU A 131 -19.28 -0.23 5.84
N ALA A 132 -18.34 0.39 5.11
CA ALA A 132 -18.03 0.04 3.73
C ALA A 132 -17.55 -1.42 3.60
N ALA A 133 -16.78 -1.92 4.57
CA ALA A 133 -16.31 -3.31 4.60
C ALA A 133 -17.41 -4.38 4.79
N ILE A 134 -18.65 -3.97 5.08
CA ILE A 134 -19.81 -4.88 5.15
C ILE A 134 -20.53 -4.97 3.79
N LEU A 135 -20.36 -3.96 2.94
CA LEU A 135 -21.02 -3.92 1.64
C LEU A 135 -20.35 -4.92 0.68
N PRO A 136 -21.11 -5.67 -0.13
CA PRO A 136 -20.59 -6.63 -1.09
C PRO A 136 -20.04 -5.92 -2.34
N VAL A 137 -18.98 -5.15 -2.15
CA VAL A 137 -18.33 -4.33 -3.19
C VAL A 137 -16.95 -4.84 -3.55
N GLU A 138 -16.56 -6.03 -3.09
CA GLU A 138 -15.23 -6.60 -3.35
C GLU A 138 -14.95 -6.82 -4.84
N TRP A 139 -16.00 -6.99 -5.65
CA TRP A 139 -15.90 -7.15 -7.11
C TRP A 139 -15.70 -5.82 -7.85
N LEU A 140 -15.97 -4.69 -7.19
CA LEU A 140 -15.77 -3.34 -7.73
C LEU A 140 -14.37 -2.78 -7.45
N LEU A 141 -13.68 -3.39 -6.48
CA LEU A 141 -12.36 -3.01 -6.04
C LEU A 141 -11.30 -3.81 -6.75
#